data_AF-A0A2U1KWB2-F1
#
_entry.id   AF-A0A2U1KWB2-F1
#
_cell.length_a   1.000
_cell.length_b   1.000
_cell.length_c   1.000
_cell.angle_alpha   90.00
_cell.angle_beta   90.00
_cell.angle_gamma   90.00
#
_symmetry.space_group_name_H-M   'P 1'
#
loop_
_entity.id
_entity.type
_entity.pdbx_description
1 polymer ?
#
loop_
_entity_poly.entity_id
_entity_poly.type
_entity_poly.pdbx_seq_one_letter_code
_entity_poly.pdbx_strand_id
1 'polypeptide(L)'
;MRPCSNKEEISSTAKLIYSVTLCKEEHPECRVSAIVSALEKAHLTPKFRGSDITQLQNCKTATFEDVGDGHFISPPKKAKYSVSEEGVDGSGDTHTTDTTFKESLVSTGAEISLVDYVVASAKITKNPPIGFALICPHAVPDGPLGFCSGGNVAIAARHAQRVHGLQRVFIIDISAHPGKGTNDMFYDDPDVFFLSIHQDGILPGAGKIDHIGRGKGAGATLNVPLPQFSGDFSMQTVLCQVIVPCTQRFKPDIILVSAGYDAHVQDPQSKLQFLTRTYYLLASCIKKLAEDLCGGRCVFFLEGGDNLESLSNSVADSFRALMGEPSNSAEFDSRYFVIMEPYLGARQAVQKIKQIHSL
;
A
#
# COMPACT_ATOMS: atom_id res chain seq x y z
N MET A 1 -8.42 -27.26 0.12
CA MET A 1 -9.33 -26.23 -0.43
C MET A 1 -10.36 -25.90 0.63
N ARG A 2 -10.24 -24.76 1.32
CA ARG A 2 -11.33 -24.27 2.18
C ARG A 2 -12.31 -23.50 1.28
N PRO A 3 -13.58 -23.92 1.16
CA PRO A 3 -14.58 -23.08 0.52
C PRO A 3 -14.81 -21.83 1.37
N CYS A 4 -14.95 -20.66 0.73
CA CYS A 4 -15.44 -19.43 1.38
C CYS A 4 -16.73 -19.74 2.14
N SER A 5 -16.65 -19.85 3.46
CA SER A 5 -17.81 -20.15 4.30
C SER A 5 -18.57 -18.91 4.77
N ASN A 6 -18.10 -17.71 4.40
CA ASN A 6 -18.91 -16.50 4.50
C ASN A 6 -19.35 -16.13 3.09
N LYS A 7 -20.50 -16.67 2.68
CA LYS A 7 -21.29 -16.10 1.59
C LYS A 7 -21.93 -14.81 2.12
N GLU A 8 -21.14 -13.79 2.43
CA GLU A 8 -21.68 -12.44 2.23
C GLU A 8 -21.98 -12.38 0.74
N GLU A 9 -23.25 -12.16 0.38
CA GLU A 9 -23.65 -12.10 -1.02
C GLU A 9 -22.72 -11.11 -1.73
N ILE A 10 -21.94 -11.62 -2.69
CA ILE A 10 -21.07 -10.79 -3.49
C ILE A 10 -21.98 -9.80 -4.22
N SER A 11 -21.91 -8.54 -3.79
CA SER A 11 -22.75 -7.49 -4.33
C SER A 11 -22.26 -7.18 -5.74
N SER A 12 -23.07 -7.57 -6.73
CA SER A 12 -22.75 -7.30 -8.14
C SER A 12 -22.71 -5.81 -8.50
N THR A 13 -23.15 -4.93 -7.60
CA THR A 13 -23.21 -3.47 -7.81
C THR A 13 -22.13 -2.69 -7.07
N ALA A 14 -21.40 -3.31 -6.13
CA ALA A 14 -20.41 -2.58 -5.34
C ALA A 14 -19.27 -2.08 -6.24
N LYS A 15 -18.89 -0.81 -6.07
CA LYS A 15 -17.74 -0.19 -6.75
C LYS A 15 -16.50 -0.21 -5.87
N LEU A 16 -16.70 -0.14 -4.55
CA LEU A 16 -15.65 -0.16 -3.55
C LEU A 16 -16.05 -1.09 -2.41
N ILE A 17 -15.12 -1.92 -1.96
CA ILE A 17 -15.24 -2.70 -0.74
C ILE A 17 -14.06 -2.39 0.17
N TYR A 18 -14.30 -2.19 1.46
CA TYR A 18 -13.23 -1.95 2.42
C TYR A 18 -13.38 -2.80 3.68
N SER A 19 -12.26 -3.17 4.29
CA SER A 19 -12.23 -3.78 5.62
C SER A 19 -11.68 -2.79 6.63
N VAL A 20 -12.01 -2.97 7.91
CA VAL A 20 -11.50 -2.14 9.01
C VAL A 20 -10.98 -3.05 10.10
N THR A 21 -9.73 -2.86 10.53
CA THR A 21 -9.22 -3.43 11.79
C THR A 21 -8.74 -2.31 12.69
N LEU A 22 -9.25 -2.29 13.93
CA LEU A 22 -8.91 -1.28 14.93
C LEU A 22 -7.89 -1.86 15.91
N CYS A 23 -6.87 -1.07 16.23
CA CYS A 23 -6.02 -1.30 17.39
C CYS A 23 -6.82 -1.04 18.69
N LYS A 24 -6.51 -1.77 19.78
CA LYS A 24 -7.11 -1.48 21.10
C LYS A 24 -6.65 -0.11 21.64
N GLU A 25 -7.51 0.53 22.42
CA GLU A 25 -7.55 1.98 22.77
C GLU A 25 -6.31 2.62 23.47
N GLU A 26 -5.14 1.98 23.51
CA GLU A 26 -3.92 2.57 24.10
C GLU A 26 -2.71 2.59 23.16
N HIS A 27 -2.87 2.23 21.88
CA HIS A 27 -1.78 2.27 20.91
C HIS A 27 -1.65 3.66 20.25
N PRO A 28 -0.44 4.25 20.18
CA PRO A 28 -0.20 5.54 19.51
C PRO A 28 -0.63 5.57 18.02
N GLU A 29 -0.83 4.40 17.41
CA GLU A 29 -1.29 4.24 16.02
C GLU A 29 -2.82 4.14 15.86
N CYS A 30 -3.62 4.87 16.63
CA CYS A 30 -5.09 4.90 16.48
C CYS A 30 -5.57 5.67 15.21
N ARG A 31 -4.85 5.55 14.10
CA ARG A 31 -5.02 6.29 12.83
C ARG A 31 -6.29 5.90 12.07
N VAL A 32 -6.65 4.62 12.11
CA VAL A 32 -7.83 4.06 11.41
C VAL A 32 -9.13 4.69 11.91
N SER A 33 -9.23 5.03 13.21
CA SER A 33 -10.41 5.68 13.77
C SER A 33 -10.66 7.08 13.18
N ALA A 34 -9.60 7.84 12.96
CA ALA A 34 -9.64 9.16 12.34
C ALA A 34 -10.08 9.06 10.87
N ILE A 35 -9.53 8.08 10.14
CA ILE A 35 -9.90 7.81 8.74
C ILE A 35 -11.38 7.44 8.65
N VAL A 36 -11.85 6.47 9.46
CA VAL A 36 -13.26 6.06 9.45
C VAL A 36 -14.20 7.23 9.77
N SER A 37 -13.82 8.07 10.74
CA SER A 37 -14.58 9.28 11.08
C SER A 37 -14.63 10.28 9.93
N ALA A 38 -13.53 10.45 9.19
CA ALA A 38 -13.47 11.31 8.03
C ALA A 38 -14.27 10.77 6.85
N LEU A 39 -14.23 9.46 6.60
CA LEU A 39 -15.06 8.80 5.57
C LEU A 39 -16.55 8.99 5.87
N GLU A 40 -16.97 8.86 7.12
CA GLU A 40 -18.36 9.11 7.55
C GLU A 40 -18.75 10.58 7.31
N LYS A 41 -17.90 11.54 7.70
CA LYS A 41 -18.13 12.98 7.46
C LYS A 41 -18.19 13.33 5.96
N ALA A 42 -17.40 12.63 5.14
CA ALA A 42 -17.37 12.79 3.69
C ALA A 42 -18.52 12.05 2.97
N HIS A 43 -19.39 11.34 3.72
CA HIS A 43 -20.45 10.50 3.18
C HIS A 43 -19.94 9.34 2.30
N LEU A 44 -18.74 8.82 2.58
CA LEU A 44 -18.06 7.74 1.84
C LEU A 44 -18.16 6.38 2.57
N THR A 45 -19.27 6.14 3.27
CA THR A 45 -19.55 4.90 3.99
C THR A 45 -20.81 4.23 3.45
N PRO A 46 -21.05 2.92 3.73
CA PRO A 46 -22.24 2.20 3.28
C PRO A 46 -23.55 2.87 3.74
N LYS A 47 -23.53 3.57 4.88
CA LYS A 47 -24.67 4.32 5.41
C LYS A 47 -25.19 5.39 4.43
N PHE A 48 -24.31 6.05 3.69
CA PHE A 48 -24.67 7.12 2.76
C PHE A 48 -24.62 6.69 1.29
N ARG A 49 -23.84 5.65 0.95
CA ARG A 49 -23.67 5.16 -0.42
C ARG A 49 -24.44 3.87 -0.70
N GLY A 50 -25.09 3.25 0.28
CA GLY A 50 -25.87 2.02 0.07
C GLY A 50 -24.98 0.89 -0.47
N SER A 51 -25.42 0.21 -1.53
CA SER A 51 -24.70 -0.93 -2.12
C SER A 51 -23.51 -0.54 -3.00
N ASP A 52 -23.28 0.76 -3.24
CA ASP A 52 -22.15 1.27 -4.02
C ASP A 52 -20.82 1.13 -3.25
N ILE A 53 -20.87 1.24 -1.91
CA ILE A 53 -19.73 0.99 -1.00
C ILE A 53 -20.13 -0.10 0.00
N THR A 54 -19.34 -1.16 0.08
CA THR A 54 -19.54 -2.23 1.05
C THR A 54 -18.42 -2.23 2.09
N GLN A 55 -18.76 -2.40 3.37
CA GLN A 55 -17.76 -2.72 4.39
C GLN A 55 -17.77 -4.22 4.63
N LEU A 56 -16.64 -4.88 4.37
CA LEU A 56 -16.46 -6.31 4.61
C LEU A 56 -16.48 -6.56 6.13
N GLN A 57 -17.41 -7.40 6.58
CA GLN A 57 -17.55 -7.76 7.99
C GLN A 57 -17.04 -9.18 8.22
N ASN A 58 -16.89 -9.57 9.49
CA ASN A 58 -16.63 -10.96 9.90
C ASN A 58 -15.42 -11.62 9.20
N CYS A 59 -14.35 -10.85 8.99
CA CYS A 59 -13.11 -11.37 8.43
C CYS A 59 -12.52 -12.44 9.35
N LYS A 60 -12.06 -13.54 8.78
CA LYS A 60 -11.40 -14.60 9.56
C LYS A 60 -9.99 -14.16 9.89
N THR A 61 -9.54 -14.38 11.12
CA THR A 61 -8.13 -14.24 11.51
C THR A 61 -7.25 -15.16 10.66
N ALA A 62 -6.12 -14.64 10.21
CA ALA A 62 -5.14 -15.42 9.45
C ALA A 62 -4.57 -16.57 10.32
N THR A 63 -4.29 -17.69 9.67
CA THR A 63 -3.59 -18.83 10.26
C THR A 63 -2.12 -18.82 9.88
N PHE A 64 -1.29 -19.59 10.58
CA PHE A 64 0.14 -19.74 10.23
C PHE A 64 0.35 -20.26 8.81
N GLU A 65 -0.56 -21.08 8.28
CA GLU A 65 -0.52 -21.56 6.89
C GLU A 65 -0.73 -20.41 5.89
N ASP A 66 -1.62 -19.47 6.22
CA ASP A 66 -1.93 -18.32 5.37
C ASP A 66 -0.74 -17.36 5.29
N VAL A 67 -0.08 -17.16 6.43
CA VAL A 67 1.15 -16.36 6.57
C VAL A 67 2.33 -17.07 5.87
N GLY A 68 2.40 -18.40 5.94
CA GLY A 68 3.45 -19.22 5.35
C GLY A 68 4.76 -19.22 6.15
N ASP A 69 5.71 -20.08 5.75
CA ASP A 69 6.99 -20.30 6.46
C ASP A 69 7.98 -19.13 6.38
N GLY A 70 7.66 -18.06 5.62
CA GLY A 70 8.47 -16.85 5.60
C GLY A 70 8.35 -16.11 6.92
N HIS A 71 9.35 -15.33 7.28
CA HIS A 71 9.39 -14.51 8.51
C HIS A 71 8.36 -13.35 8.51
N PHE A 72 7.17 -13.53 7.94
CA PHE A 72 6.14 -12.52 7.74
C PHE A 72 5.58 -11.98 9.06
N ILE A 73 5.42 -12.84 10.08
CA ILE A 73 5.03 -12.46 11.43
C ILE A 73 5.73 -13.41 12.41
N SER A 74 6.84 -12.98 13.03
CA SER A 74 7.51 -13.77 14.06
C SER A 74 6.95 -13.43 15.45
N PRO A 75 6.78 -14.41 16.37
CA PRO A 75 6.55 -14.10 17.78
C PRO A 75 7.67 -13.19 18.30
N PRO A 76 7.40 -12.25 19.23
CA PRO A 76 8.40 -11.34 19.72
C PRO A 76 9.61 -12.11 20.28
N LYS A 77 10.77 -12.00 19.63
CA LYS A 77 12.04 -12.45 20.21
C LYS A 77 12.45 -11.40 21.23
N LYS A 78 12.66 -11.77 22.50
CA LYS A 78 13.28 -10.90 23.51
C LYS A 78 14.67 -10.49 23.04
N ALA A 79 14.80 -9.38 22.33
CA ALA A 79 16.08 -8.87 21.91
C ALA A 79 16.56 -7.84 22.94
N LYS A 80 17.56 -8.22 23.76
CA LYS A 80 18.31 -7.27 24.57
C LYS A 80 19.38 -6.65 23.67
N TYR A 81 19.26 -5.36 23.35
CA TYR A 81 20.35 -4.62 22.72
C TYR A 81 20.83 -3.53 23.67
N SER A 82 22.15 -3.40 23.78
CA SER A 82 22.86 -2.38 24.55
C SER A 82 23.18 -1.19 23.65
N VAL A 83 22.82 0.01 24.11
CA VAL A 83 23.12 1.30 23.47
C VAL A 83 24.64 1.55 23.48
N SER A 84 25.22 1.93 22.34
CA SER A 84 26.60 2.45 22.25
C SER A 84 26.57 3.97 22.03
N GLU A 85 27.38 4.71 22.78
CA GLU A 85 27.32 6.17 22.99
C GLU A 85 27.66 7.10 21.79
N GLU A 86 27.75 6.62 20.55
CA GLU A 86 28.11 7.49 19.41
C GLU A 86 27.20 7.30 18.19
N GLY A 87 26.27 8.24 17.99
CA GLY A 87 25.47 8.40 16.76
C GLY A 87 23.96 8.40 17.00
N VAL A 88 23.23 9.29 16.31
CA VAL A 88 21.77 9.47 16.42
C VAL A 88 21.06 8.13 16.27
N ASP A 89 20.50 7.65 17.38
CA ASP A 89 19.86 6.35 17.50
C ASP A 89 18.54 6.35 16.70
N GLY A 90 18.43 5.39 15.78
CA GLY A 90 17.20 5.09 15.05
C GLY A 90 16.20 4.31 15.92
N SER A 91 16.11 4.65 17.21
CA SER A 91 15.21 4.02 18.16
C SER A 91 13.81 4.64 18.05
N GLY A 92 13.04 4.20 17.05
CA GLY A 92 11.59 4.22 17.18
C GLY A 92 11.20 3.07 18.10
N ASP A 93 10.75 3.36 19.32
CA ASP A 93 10.27 2.35 20.27
C ASP A 93 9.14 1.51 19.63
N THR A 94 9.49 0.38 19.04
CA THR A 94 8.50 -0.58 18.54
C THR A 94 8.10 -1.45 19.71
N HIS A 95 7.05 -1.04 20.44
CA HIS A 95 6.47 -1.86 21.52
C HIS A 95 5.73 -3.07 20.93
N THR A 96 6.46 -4.14 20.64
CA THR A 96 5.86 -5.42 20.26
C THR A 96 5.37 -6.14 21.51
N THR A 97 4.05 -6.34 21.59
CA THR A 97 3.41 -7.12 22.65
C THR A 97 2.75 -8.36 22.05
N ASP A 98 2.44 -9.37 22.88
CA ASP A 98 1.67 -10.54 22.43
C ASP A 98 0.30 -10.15 21.85
N THR A 99 -0.24 -9.00 22.28
CA THR A 99 -1.46 -8.41 21.72
C THR A 99 -1.22 -7.88 20.30
N THR A 100 -0.11 -7.19 20.04
CA THR A 100 0.26 -6.70 18.69
C THR A 100 0.36 -7.85 17.68
N PHE A 101 0.94 -9.00 18.08
CA PHE A 101 1.03 -10.18 17.21
C PHE A 101 -0.34 -10.74 16.82
N LYS A 102 -1.26 -10.86 17.79
CA LYS A 102 -2.63 -11.35 17.54
C LYS A 102 -3.43 -10.38 16.68
N GLU A 103 -3.26 -9.07 16.91
CA GLU A 103 -3.92 -8.02 16.13
C GLU A 103 -3.41 -8.02 14.68
N SER A 104 -2.11 -8.23 14.47
CA SER A 104 -1.53 -8.39 13.13
C SER A 104 -2.16 -9.58 12.37
N LEU A 105 -2.37 -10.74 13.02
CA LEU A 105 -3.08 -11.86 12.40
C LEU A 105 -4.54 -11.53 12.02
N VAL A 106 -5.22 -10.67 12.79
CA VAL A 106 -6.57 -10.19 12.46
C VAL A 106 -6.52 -9.28 11.24
N SER A 107 -5.57 -8.35 11.19
CA SER A 107 -5.33 -7.47 10.03
C SER A 107 -5.02 -8.28 8.77
N THR A 108 -4.06 -9.21 8.82
CA THR A 108 -3.74 -10.11 7.72
C THR A 108 -4.94 -10.92 7.25
N GLY A 109 -5.76 -11.38 8.19
CA GLY A 109 -7.00 -12.10 7.89
C GLY A 109 -8.03 -11.26 7.11
N ALA A 110 -8.16 -9.98 7.47
CA ALA A 110 -9.03 -9.03 6.77
C ALA A 110 -8.56 -8.75 5.34
N GLU A 111 -7.25 -8.62 5.15
CA GLU A 111 -6.62 -8.37 3.85
C GLU A 111 -6.78 -9.54 2.89
N ILE A 112 -6.51 -10.76 3.38
CA ILE A 112 -6.75 -12.00 2.65
C ILE A 112 -8.22 -12.12 2.24
N SER A 113 -9.13 -11.84 3.17
CA SER A 113 -10.58 -11.88 2.90
C SER A 113 -10.99 -10.85 1.84
N LEU A 114 -10.34 -9.69 1.81
CA LEU A 114 -10.59 -8.65 0.81
C LEU A 114 -10.10 -9.06 -0.58
N VAL A 115 -8.91 -9.67 -0.67
CA VAL A 115 -8.39 -10.27 -1.91
C VAL A 115 -9.35 -11.35 -2.41
N ASP A 116 -9.79 -12.26 -1.53
CA ASP A 116 -10.77 -13.30 -1.87
C ASP A 116 -12.04 -12.70 -2.47
N TYR A 117 -12.58 -11.65 -1.85
CA TYR A 117 -13.79 -10.98 -2.30
C TYR A 117 -13.62 -10.34 -3.68
N VAL A 118 -12.55 -9.57 -3.88
CA VAL A 118 -12.27 -8.89 -5.16
C VAL A 118 -12.08 -9.91 -6.28
N VAL A 119 -11.31 -10.97 -6.04
CA VAL A 119 -11.08 -12.02 -7.04
C VAL A 119 -12.35 -12.81 -7.33
N ALA A 120 -13.17 -13.12 -6.32
CA ALA A 120 -14.45 -13.80 -6.52
C ALA A 120 -15.44 -12.92 -7.30
N SER A 121 -15.49 -11.63 -7.00
CA SER A 121 -16.32 -10.65 -7.72
C SER A 121 -15.92 -10.55 -9.20
N ALA A 122 -14.61 -10.55 -9.48
CA ALA A 122 -14.08 -10.48 -10.84
C ALA A 122 -14.43 -11.71 -11.71
N LYS A 123 -14.85 -12.82 -11.09
CA LYS A 123 -15.36 -14.01 -11.81
C LYS A 123 -16.83 -13.87 -12.21
N ILE A 124 -17.57 -12.94 -11.60
CA ILE A 124 -19.03 -12.79 -11.74
C ILE A 124 -19.39 -11.53 -12.53
N THR A 125 -18.63 -10.44 -12.36
CA THR A 125 -18.86 -9.15 -13.03
C THR A 125 -17.59 -8.67 -13.74
N LYS A 126 -17.79 -7.90 -14.82
CA LYS A 126 -16.70 -7.23 -15.54
C LYS A 126 -16.12 -6.03 -14.78
N ASN A 127 -16.89 -5.48 -13.85
CA ASN A 127 -16.52 -4.34 -13.03
C ASN A 127 -16.59 -4.74 -11.55
N PRO A 128 -15.66 -5.58 -11.06
CA PRO A 128 -15.61 -5.91 -9.64
C PRO A 128 -15.29 -4.66 -8.81
N PRO A 129 -15.69 -4.62 -7.53
CA PRO A 129 -15.27 -3.55 -6.64
C PRO A 129 -13.76 -3.55 -6.46
N ILE A 130 -13.19 -2.37 -6.28
CA ILE A 130 -11.82 -2.22 -5.80
C ILE A 130 -11.80 -2.47 -4.29
N GLY A 131 -10.78 -3.15 -3.78
CA GLY A 131 -10.58 -3.37 -2.35
C GLY A 131 -9.76 -2.26 -1.69
N PHE A 132 -10.12 -1.85 -0.47
CA PHE A 132 -9.26 -1.05 0.40
C PHE A 132 -9.22 -1.59 1.84
N ALA A 133 -8.07 -2.04 2.32
CA ALA A 133 -7.90 -2.52 3.69
C ALA A 133 -7.45 -1.37 4.61
N LEU A 134 -8.33 -0.92 5.51
CA LEU A 134 -8.01 0.07 6.55
C LEU A 134 -7.57 -0.66 7.82
N ILE A 135 -6.27 -0.87 7.96
CA ILE A 135 -5.71 -1.79 8.95
C ILE A 135 -4.80 -1.11 9.98
N CYS A 136 -4.76 -1.72 11.16
CA CYS A 136 -3.88 -1.43 12.29
C CYS A 136 -3.83 -2.68 13.20
N PRO A 137 -2.66 -3.11 13.71
CA PRO A 137 -1.32 -2.64 13.35
C PRO A 137 -0.85 -3.25 12.01
N HIS A 138 0.18 -2.65 11.40
CA HIS A 138 0.91 -3.31 10.30
C HIS A 138 1.68 -4.54 10.81
N ALA A 139 2.08 -5.41 9.88
CA ALA A 139 2.84 -6.63 10.21
C ALA A 139 4.01 -6.32 11.16
N VAL A 140 4.24 -7.20 12.14
CA VAL A 140 5.20 -6.93 13.22
C VAL A 140 6.63 -6.72 12.64
N PRO A 141 7.36 -5.68 13.06
CA PRO A 141 8.73 -5.46 12.61
C PRO A 141 9.68 -6.60 12.96
N ASP A 142 10.60 -6.96 12.05
CA ASP A 142 11.74 -7.83 12.36
C ASP A 142 12.99 -6.96 12.51
N GLY A 143 13.10 -6.35 13.69
CA GLY A 143 14.26 -5.55 14.07
C GLY A 143 13.89 -4.22 14.74
N PRO A 144 14.90 -3.55 15.33
CA PRO A 144 14.72 -2.35 16.15
C PRO A 144 14.29 -1.10 15.37
N LEU A 145 14.25 -1.16 14.04
CA LEU A 145 14.00 -0.01 13.16
C LEU A 145 12.53 0.08 12.67
N GLY A 146 11.61 -0.73 13.18
CA GLY A 146 10.19 -0.62 12.84
C GLY A 146 9.78 -1.18 11.46
N PHE A 147 10.63 -1.95 10.77
CA PHE A 147 10.32 -2.52 9.46
C PHE A 147 9.69 -3.92 9.53
N CYS A 148 8.47 -4.04 9.03
CA CYS A 148 7.77 -5.31 8.83
C CYS A 148 8.57 -6.22 7.89
N SER A 149 9.07 -7.37 8.36
CA SER A 149 9.89 -8.32 7.57
C SER A 149 9.17 -9.00 6.41
N GLY A 150 7.87 -8.82 6.30
CA GLY A 150 7.07 -9.30 5.19
C GLY A 150 5.75 -8.58 5.30
N GLY A 151 5.69 -7.37 4.74
CA GLY A 151 4.51 -6.51 4.79
C GLY A 151 3.26 -7.27 4.37
N ASN A 152 2.12 -6.83 4.87
CA ASN A 152 0.83 -7.46 4.63
C ASN A 152 0.53 -7.70 3.12
N VAL A 153 0.96 -6.76 2.27
CA VAL A 153 0.85 -6.88 0.81
C VAL A 153 1.56 -8.12 0.25
N ALA A 154 2.67 -8.55 0.87
CA ALA A 154 3.42 -9.73 0.45
C ALA A 154 2.66 -11.03 0.76
N ILE A 155 1.99 -11.09 1.91
CA ILE A 155 1.12 -12.21 2.27
C ILE A 155 -0.05 -12.27 1.29
N ALA A 156 -0.69 -11.12 1.01
CA ALA A 156 -1.77 -11.03 0.03
C ALA A 156 -1.34 -11.47 -1.38
N ALA A 157 -0.13 -11.11 -1.81
CA ALA A 157 0.43 -11.55 -3.09
C ALA A 157 0.60 -13.07 -3.17
N ARG A 158 1.20 -13.69 -2.14
CA ARG A 158 1.36 -15.15 -2.07
C ARG A 158 0.03 -15.87 -1.96
N HIS A 159 -0.94 -15.30 -1.25
CA HIS A 159 -2.30 -15.82 -1.18
C HIS A 159 -2.97 -15.80 -2.56
N ALA A 160 -2.89 -14.69 -3.29
CA ALA A 160 -3.42 -14.57 -4.65
C ALA A 160 -2.84 -15.63 -5.60
N GLN A 161 -1.53 -15.87 -5.54
CA GLN A 161 -0.87 -16.92 -6.32
C GLN A 161 -1.33 -18.33 -5.91
N ARG A 162 -1.28 -18.66 -4.62
CA ARG A 162 -1.52 -20.03 -4.11
C ARG A 162 -2.99 -20.45 -4.16
N VAL A 163 -3.91 -19.55 -3.80
CA VAL A 163 -5.34 -19.86 -3.63
C VAL A 163 -6.13 -19.55 -4.88
N HIS A 164 -5.79 -18.47 -5.60
CA HIS A 164 -6.52 -18.05 -6.79
C HIS A 164 -5.81 -18.35 -8.11
N GLY A 165 -4.57 -18.82 -8.06
CA GLY A 165 -3.79 -19.15 -9.26
C GLY A 165 -3.37 -17.92 -10.07
N LEU A 166 -3.44 -16.72 -9.49
CA LEU A 166 -3.04 -15.47 -10.13
C LEU A 166 -1.51 -15.38 -10.11
N GLN A 167 -0.86 -15.84 -11.18
CA GLN A 167 0.59 -16.02 -11.20
C GLN A 167 1.33 -14.68 -11.15
N ARG A 168 0.93 -13.71 -11.98
CA ARG A 168 1.61 -12.41 -12.11
C ARG A 168 1.00 -11.37 -11.18
N VAL A 169 1.68 -11.02 -10.10
CA VAL A 169 1.23 -10.00 -9.14
C VAL A 169 2.05 -8.71 -9.33
N PHE A 170 1.40 -7.56 -9.50
CA PHE A 170 2.10 -6.27 -9.55
C PHE A 170 1.82 -5.51 -8.25
N ILE A 171 2.88 -5.23 -7.49
CA ILE A 171 2.82 -4.46 -6.25
C ILE A 171 3.31 -3.04 -6.53
N ILE A 172 2.48 -2.05 -6.18
CA ILE A 172 2.81 -0.62 -6.25
C ILE A 172 2.89 -0.10 -4.81
N ASP A 173 4.08 0.32 -4.40
CA ASP A 173 4.33 0.92 -3.10
C ASP A 173 4.45 2.44 -3.27
N ILE A 174 3.53 3.17 -2.66
CA ILE A 174 3.43 4.63 -2.72
C ILE A 174 3.77 5.30 -1.38
N SER A 175 4.33 4.56 -0.41
CA SER A 175 4.87 5.14 0.82
C SER A 175 6.13 5.96 0.54
N ALA A 176 6.34 7.04 1.29
CA ALA A 176 7.57 7.81 1.23
C ALA A 176 8.83 7.01 1.58
N HIS A 177 8.69 5.89 2.28
CA HIS A 177 9.79 5.02 2.67
C HIS A 177 9.88 3.81 1.73
N PRO A 178 11.10 3.37 1.35
CA PRO A 178 11.23 2.20 0.50
C PRO A 178 10.74 0.94 1.24
N GLY A 179 9.78 0.23 0.64
CA GLY A 179 9.23 -1.03 1.14
C GLY A 179 10.22 -2.21 1.12
N LYS A 180 11.28 -2.13 1.93
CA LYS A 180 12.38 -3.10 1.98
C LYS A 180 11.91 -4.53 2.25
N GLY A 181 10.96 -4.73 3.16
CA GLY A 181 10.45 -6.07 3.49
C GLY A 181 9.81 -6.76 2.27
N THR A 182 8.94 -6.04 1.57
CA THR A 182 8.30 -6.53 0.34
C THR A 182 9.33 -6.73 -0.78
N ASN A 183 10.25 -5.78 -0.95
CA ASN A 183 11.34 -5.90 -1.92
C ASN A 183 12.15 -7.18 -1.72
N ASP A 184 12.66 -7.41 -0.51
CA ASP A 184 13.56 -8.52 -0.21
C ASP A 184 12.85 -9.88 -0.37
N MET A 185 11.55 -9.94 -0.07
CA MET A 185 10.73 -11.14 -0.22
C MET A 185 10.60 -11.61 -1.68
N PHE A 186 10.52 -10.66 -2.62
CA PHE A 186 10.27 -10.95 -4.04
C PHE A 186 11.48 -10.66 -4.93
N TYR A 187 12.64 -10.32 -4.36
CA TYR A 187 13.81 -9.87 -5.12
C TYR A 187 14.31 -10.88 -6.15
N ASP A 188 13.99 -12.16 -5.95
CA ASP A 188 14.44 -13.29 -6.77
C ASP A 188 13.31 -13.84 -7.68
N ASP A 189 12.10 -13.31 -7.52
CA ASP A 189 10.85 -13.86 -8.04
C ASP A 189 10.39 -13.11 -9.31
N PRO A 190 10.38 -13.75 -10.49
CA PRO A 190 9.93 -13.10 -11.73
C PRO A 190 8.40 -12.91 -11.80
N ASP A 191 7.63 -13.62 -10.98
CA ASP A 191 6.17 -13.64 -11.04
C ASP A 191 5.54 -12.54 -10.16
N VAL A 192 6.36 -11.81 -9.38
CA VAL A 192 5.93 -10.66 -8.59
C VAL A 192 6.75 -9.43 -8.98
N PHE A 193 6.10 -8.45 -9.59
CA PHE A 193 6.74 -7.17 -9.91
C PHE A 193 6.55 -6.20 -8.75
N PHE A 194 7.65 -5.74 -8.14
CA PHE A 194 7.63 -4.75 -7.07
C PHE A 194 8.11 -3.40 -7.58
N LEU A 195 7.24 -2.39 -7.53
CA LEU A 195 7.55 -1.00 -7.85
C LEU A 195 7.37 -0.15 -6.61
N SER A 196 8.41 0.55 -6.17
CA SER A 196 8.36 1.47 -5.01
C SER A 196 8.75 2.88 -5.41
N ILE A 197 7.94 3.85 -5.01
CA ILE A 197 8.21 5.28 -5.16
C ILE A 197 8.40 5.85 -3.77
N HIS A 198 9.60 6.35 -3.48
CA HIS A 198 9.99 6.78 -2.14
C HIS A 198 10.96 7.93 -2.22
N GLN A 199 11.21 8.60 -1.09
CA GLN A 199 12.23 9.63 -1.02
C GLN A 199 13.64 9.01 -1.08
N ASP A 200 14.52 9.59 -1.88
CA ASP A 200 15.92 9.20 -1.91
C ASP A 200 16.62 9.50 -0.57
N GLY A 201 17.43 8.55 -0.09
CA GLY A 201 18.21 8.68 1.13
C GLY A 201 17.43 8.68 2.45
N ILE A 202 16.15 8.30 2.45
CA ILE A 202 15.36 8.14 3.68
C ILE A 202 15.56 6.76 4.31
N LEU A 203 15.29 6.62 5.61
CA LEU A 203 15.30 5.35 6.33
C LEU A 203 14.37 4.33 5.60
N PRO A 204 14.69 3.02 5.49
CA PRO A 204 15.86 2.27 5.97
C PRO A 204 17.19 2.50 5.22
N GLY A 205 17.27 3.40 4.24
CA GLY A 205 18.43 3.50 3.36
C GLY A 205 18.48 2.36 2.32
N ALA A 206 17.30 1.95 1.83
CA ALA A 206 17.12 0.99 0.75
C ALA A 206 16.60 1.69 -0.52
N GLY A 207 16.14 0.92 -1.52
CA GLY A 207 15.45 1.49 -2.69
C GLY A 207 16.36 2.15 -3.74
N LYS A 208 17.62 1.72 -3.86
CA LYS A 208 18.50 2.28 -4.89
C LYS A 208 17.98 1.97 -6.30
N ILE A 209 18.12 2.96 -7.19
CA ILE A 209 17.65 2.90 -8.58
C ILE A 209 18.24 1.74 -9.41
N ASP A 210 19.42 1.24 -9.04
CA ASP A 210 20.11 0.12 -9.70
C ASP A 210 19.83 -1.24 -9.05
N HIS A 211 19.06 -1.28 -7.97
CA HIS A 211 18.58 -2.53 -7.37
C HIS A 211 17.35 -3.02 -8.14
N ILE A 212 17.55 -3.93 -9.09
CA ILE A 212 16.51 -4.37 -10.03
C ILE A 212 16.02 -5.81 -9.83
N GLY A 213 16.36 -6.43 -8.70
CA GLY A 213 16.15 -7.86 -8.48
C GLY A 213 17.39 -8.69 -8.83
N ARG A 214 17.36 -9.99 -8.55
CA ARG A 214 18.48 -10.91 -8.83
C ARG A 214 18.00 -12.23 -9.40
N GLY A 215 18.92 -12.95 -10.05
CA GLY A 215 18.63 -14.27 -10.60
C GLY A 215 17.46 -14.22 -11.59
N LYS A 216 16.40 -14.99 -11.31
CA LYS A 216 15.20 -15.01 -12.16
C LYS A 216 14.36 -13.74 -12.03
N GLY A 217 14.35 -13.10 -10.86
CA GLY A 217 13.64 -11.84 -10.61
C GLY A 217 14.35 -10.59 -11.14
N ALA A 218 15.50 -10.72 -11.82
CA ALA A 218 16.17 -9.57 -12.41
C ALA A 218 15.25 -8.84 -13.41
N GLY A 219 15.01 -7.54 -13.16
CA GLY A 219 14.07 -6.70 -13.90
C GLY A 219 12.65 -6.65 -13.31
N ALA A 220 12.34 -7.44 -12.27
CA ALA A 220 11.04 -7.47 -11.59
C ALA A 220 10.96 -6.55 -10.37
N THR A 221 12.06 -5.90 -9.97
CA THR A 221 12.06 -4.81 -8.99
C THR A 221 12.35 -3.50 -9.69
N LEU A 222 11.56 -2.46 -9.43
CA LEU A 222 11.80 -1.11 -9.93
C LEU A 222 11.70 -0.10 -8.78
N ASN A 223 12.81 0.56 -8.47
CA ASN A 223 12.85 1.62 -7.47
C ASN A 223 12.83 3.00 -8.13
N VAL A 224 11.96 3.87 -7.64
CA VAL A 224 11.84 5.28 -8.04
C VAL A 224 12.25 6.18 -6.87
N PRO A 225 13.55 6.35 -6.61
CA PRO A 225 14.02 7.28 -5.59
C PRO A 225 13.80 8.71 -6.08
N LEU A 226 12.91 9.42 -5.41
CA LEU A 226 12.58 10.81 -5.70
C LEU A 226 13.41 11.76 -4.85
N PRO A 227 13.97 12.84 -5.43
CA PRO A 227 14.60 13.89 -4.64
C PRO A 227 13.62 14.50 -3.63
N GLN A 228 14.15 15.04 -2.53
CA GLN A 228 13.36 15.83 -1.59
C GLN A 228 12.63 16.96 -2.32
N PHE A 229 11.44 17.30 -1.85
CA PHE A 229 10.53 18.28 -2.44
C PHE A 229 9.89 17.87 -3.77
N SER A 230 10.07 16.63 -4.23
CA SER A 230 9.23 16.09 -5.31
C SER A 230 7.76 16.06 -4.88
N GLY A 231 6.90 16.53 -5.78
CA GLY A 231 5.46 16.66 -5.58
C GLY A 231 4.68 16.13 -6.78
N ASP A 232 3.57 16.77 -7.08
CA ASP A 232 2.61 16.32 -8.08
C ASP A 232 3.17 16.26 -9.50
N PHE A 233 4.04 17.20 -9.90
CA PHE A 233 4.63 17.18 -11.24
C PHE A 233 5.55 15.97 -11.39
N SER A 234 6.39 15.74 -10.37
CA SER A 234 7.26 14.57 -10.30
C SER A 234 6.43 13.29 -10.40
N MET A 235 5.33 13.21 -9.64
CA MET A 235 4.44 12.06 -9.62
C MET A 235 3.69 11.84 -10.92
N GLN A 236 3.19 12.89 -11.57
CA GLN A 236 2.57 12.78 -12.89
C GLN A 236 3.56 12.24 -13.93
N THR A 237 4.82 12.68 -13.85
CA THR A 237 5.89 12.18 -14.72
C THR A 237 6.15 10.69 -14.48
N VAL A 238 6.26 10.27 -13.21
CA VAL A 238 6.46 8.86 -12.82
C VAL A 238 5.27 8.00 -13.23
N LEU A 239 4.04 8.45 -13.00
CA LEU A 239 2.81 7.76 -13.41
C LEU A 239 2.83 7.46 -14.92
N CYS A 240 2.97 8.50 -15.73
CA CYS A 240 2.87 8.38 -17.18
C CYS A 240 4.06 7.67 -17.83
N GLN A 241 5.28 7.87 -17.32
CA GLN A 241 6.50 7.39 -17.98
C GLN A 241 7.11 6.14 -17.35
N VAL A 242 6.66 5.75 -16.15
CA VAL A 242 7.20 4.59 -15.42
C VAL A 242 6.09 3.61 -15.06
N ILE A 243 5.13 4.00 -14.20
CA ILE A 243 4.12 3.06 -13.69
C ILE A 243 3.31 2.46 -14.84
N VAL A 244 2.66 3.30 -15.64
CA VAL A 244 1.81 2.84 -16.75
C VAL A 244 2.54 1.88 -17.70
N PRO A 245 3.70 2.24 -18.30
CA PRO A 245 4.39 1.34 -19.22
C PRO A 245 4.91 0.06 -18.54
N CYS A 246 5.35 0.13 -17.29
CA CYS A 246 5.80 -1.07 -16.55
C CYS A 246 4.66 -2.05 -16.32
N THR A 247 3.51 -1.56 -15.83
CA THR A 247 2.35 -2.40 -15.55
C THR A 247 1.80 -3.01 -16.84
N GLN A 248 1.73 -2.22 -17.92
CA GLN A 248 1.31 -2.71 -19.25
C GLN A 248 2.26 -3.78 -19.80
N ARG A 249 3.57 -3.64 -19.60
CA ARG A 249 4.56 -4.63 -20.03
C ARG A 249 4.45 -5.92 -19.24
N PHE A 250 4.28 -5.83 -17.91
CA PHE A 250 4.20 -6.99 -17.03
C PHE A 250 2.90 -7.79 -17.18
N LYS A 251 1.80 -7.11 -17.54
CA LYS A 251 0.46 -7.72 -17.73
C LYS A 251 0.00 -8.51 -16.49
N PRO A 252 -0.19 -7.84 -15.35
CA PRO A 252 -0.54 -8.53 -14.11
C PRO A 252 -1.87 -9.27 -14.19
N ASP A 253 -1.99 -10.30 -13.36
CA ASP A 253 -3.25 -10.97 -13.06
C ASP A 253 -4.00 -10.26 -11.91
N ILE A 254 -3.31 -9.47 -11.07
CA ILE A 254 -3.85 -8.60 -10.00
C ILE A 254 -2.86 -7.47 -9.68
N ILE A 255 -3.38 -6.30 -9.30
CA ILE A 255 -2.59 -5.18 -8.76
C ILE A 255 -2.83 -5.07 -7.25
N LEU A 256 -1.76 -4.95 -6.48
CA LEU A 256 -1.78 -4.73 -5.04
C LEU A 256 -1.05 -3.43 -4.71
N VAL A 257 -1.57 -2.63 -3.79
CA VAL A 257 -1.00 -1.30 -3.49
C VAL A 257 -0.66 -1.17 -2.01
N SER A 258 0.61 -0.97 -1.68
CA SER A 258 1.03 -0.50 -0.36
C SER A 258 0.77 1.01 -0.30
N ALA A 259 -0.36 1.38 0.29
CA ALA A 259 -0.93 2.71 0.30
C ALA A 259 -0.50 3.49 1.55
N GLY A 260 0.75 3.94 1.55
CA GLY A 260 1.27 4.92 2.50
C GLY A 260 0.92 6.34 2.10
N TYR A 261 0.63 7.19 3.09
CA TYR A 261 0.28 8.60 2.89
C TYR A 261 1.30 9.56 3.55
N ASP A 262 2.45 9.03 3.95
CA ASP A 262 3.58 9.72 4.59
C ASP A 262 4.44 10.55 3.61
N ALA A 263 4.15 10.47 2.30
CA ALA A 263 4.71 11.39 1.29
C ALA A 263 3.95 12.72 1.22
N HIS A 264 2.86 12.87 1.99
CA HIS A 264 2.06 14.09 2.00
C HIS A 264 2.88 15.25 2.57
N VAL A 265 2.74 16.45 1.98
CA VAL A 265 3.54 17.64 2.33
C VAL A 265 3.44 18.08 3.80
N GLN A 266 2.35 17.70 4.46
CA GLN A 266 2.09 18.00 5.88
C GLN A 266 2.53 16.87 6.83
N ASP A 267 2.95 15.73 6.29
CA ASP A 267 3.41 14.60 7.09
C ASP A 267 4.86 14.84 7.56
N PRO A 268 5.16 14.62 8.86
CA PRO A 268 6.49 14.89 9.39
C PRO A 268 7.56 13.90 8.93
N GLN A 269 7.17 12.73 8.41
CA GLN A 269 8.09 11.62 8.21
C GLN A 269 8.95 11.74 6.95
N SER A 270 8.53 12.55 5.97
CA SER A 270 9.30 12.76 4.74
C SER A 270 9.43 14.25 4.38
N LYS A 271 10.19 14.53 3.31
CA LYS A 271 10.32 15.84 2.66
C LYS A 271 9.70 15.84 1.26
N LEU A 272 8.98 14.79 0.90
CA LEU A 272 8.13 14.81 -0.30
C LEU A 272 6.98 15.79 -0.09
N GLN A 273 6.40 16.25 -1.19
CA GLN A 273 5.38 17.29 -1.18
C GLN A 273 4.14 16.83 -1.92
N PHE A 274 3.73 15.58 -1.71
CA PHE A 274 2.50 15.09 -2.34
C PHE A 274 1.33 15.83 -1.70
N LEU A 275 0.39 16.24 -2.55
CA LEU A 275 -0.86 16.81 -2.12
C LEU A 275 -1.97 15.73 -2.09
N THR A 276 -3.10 16.05 -1.48
CA THR A 276 -4.29 15.17 -1.45
C THR A 276 -4.66 14.76 -2.88
N ARG A 277 -4.61 15.71 -3.84
CA ARG A 277 -4.86 15.42 -5.26
C ARG A 277 -3.90 14.41 -5.88
N THR A 278 -2.67 14.30 -5.39
CA THR A 278 -1.71 13.33 -5.94
C THR A 278 -2.13 11.91 -5.62
N TYR A 279 -2.63 11.67 -4.41
CA TYR A 279 -3.21 10.37 -4.04
C TYR A 279 -4.47 10.04 -4.83
N TYR A 280 -5.32 11.04 -5.10
CA TYR A 280 -6.46 10.89 -6.02
C TYR A 280 -6.00 10.45 -7.42
N LEU A 281 -5.03 11.14 -8.01
CA LEU A 281 -4.51 10.83 -9.35
C LEU A 281 -3.87 9.43 -9.39
N LEU A 282 -3.13 9.05 -8.35
CA LEU A 282 -2.56 7.70 -8.19
C LEU A 282 -3.67 6.65 -8.16
N ALA A 283 -4.64 6.80 -7.26
CA ALA A 283 -5.75 5.86 -7.12
C ALA A 283 -6.57 5.73 -8.41
N SER A 284 -6.88 6.85 -9.09
CA SER A 284 -7.57 6.85 -10.39
C SER A 284 -6.78 6.12 -11.47
N CYS A 285 -5.48 6.39 -11.57
CA CYS A 285 -4.61 5.76 -12.56
C CYS A 285 -4.49 4.24 -12.32
N ILE A 286 -4.26 3.85 -11.06
CA ILE A 286 -4.12 2.44 -10.67
C ILE A 286 -5.43 1.67 -10.90
N LYS A 287 -6.58 2.24 -10.52
CA LYS A 287 -7.89 1.65 -10.82
C LYS A 287 -8.04 1.42 -12.33
N LYS A 288 -7.69 2.41 -13.15
CA LYS A 288 -7.78 2.28 -14.60
C LYS A 288 -6.87 1.19 -15.15
N LEU A 289 -5.62 1.11 -14.66
CA LEU A 289 -4.70 0.03 -15.01
C LEU A 289 -5.27 -1.35 -14.63
N ALA A 290 -5.92 -1.46 -13.46
CA ALA A 290 -6.52 -2.71 -13.03
C ALA A 290 -7.69 -3.13 -13.92
N GLU A 291 -8.57 -2.19 -14.27
CA GLU A 291 -9.67 -2.41 -15.22
C GLU A 291 -9.14 -2.90 -16.58
N ASP A 292 -8.10 -2.25 -17.10
CA ASP A 292 -7.57 -2.51 -18.44
C ASP A 292 -6.74 -3.79 -18.55
N LEU A 293 -6.00 -4.15 -17.49
CA LEU A 293 -4.96 -5.20 -17.56
C LEU A 293 -5.31 -6.45 -16.77
N CYS A 294 -6.05 -6.34 -15.66
CA CYS A 294 -6.29 -7.44 -14.75
C CYS A 294 -7.76 -7.59 -14.34
N GLY A 295 -8.69 -7.20 -15.23
CA GLY A 295 -10.14 -7.40 -15.05
C GLY A 295 -10.70 -6.76 -13.78
N GLY A 296 -10.16 -5.59 -13.40
CA GLY A 296 -10.57 -4.82 -12.23
C GLY A 296 -10.06 -5.36 -10.89
N ARG A 297 -9.23 -6.41 -10.87
CA ARG A 297 -8.70 -6.97 -9.62
C ARG A 297 -7.63 -6.05 -9.03
N CYS A 298 -8.00 -5.26 -8.04
CA CYS A 298 -7.10 -4.34 -7.33
C CYS A 298 -7.44 -4.26 -5.84
N VAL A 299 -6.41 -4.25 -4.99
CA VAL A 299 -6.57 -4.07 -3.54
C VAL A 299 -5.50 -3.10 -3.02
N PHE A 300 -5.94 -2.11 -2.26
CA PHE A 300 -5.10 -1.16 -1.52
C PHE A 300 -4.98 -1.61 -0.07
N PHE A 301 -3.80 -1.50 0.50
CA PHE A 301 -3.49 -1.81 1.90
C PHE A 301 -2.98 -0.53 2.54
N LEU A 302 -3.66 -0.01 3.55
CA LEU A 302 -3.17 1.16 4.28
C LEU A 302 -1.77 0.86 4.84
N GLU A 303 -0.84 1.82 4.82
CA GLU A 303 0.53 1.69 5.37
C GLU A 303 0.85 2.90 6.28
N GLY A 304 1.90 3.66 5.97
CA GLY A 304 2.35 4.85 6.71
C GLY A 304 1.45 6.08 6.58
N GLY A 305 1.76 7.10 7.36
CA GLY A 305 1.07 8.39 7.43
C GLY A 305 0.69 8.70 8.88
N ASP A 306 1.24 9.79 9.42
CA ASP A 306 1.17 10.15 10.84
C ASP A 306 0.46 11.49 11.07
N ASN A 307 0.39 12.35 10.05
CA ASN A 307 -0.48 13.51 10.10
C ASN A 307 -1.94 13.09 9.84
N LEU A 308 -2.71 12.92 10.93
CA LEU A 308 -4.09 12.38 10.90
C LEU A 308 -5.04 13.14 9.98
N GLU A 309 -4.91 14.47 9.89
CA GLU A 309 -5.77 15.29 9.03
C GLU A 309 -5.48 15.01 7.55
N SER A 310 -4.22 15.14 7.14
CA SER A 310 -3.84 14.90 5.74
C SER A 310 -3.99 13.44 5.32
N LEU A 311 -3.72 12.49 6.23
CA LEU A 311 -3.96 11.06 6.04
C LEU A 311 -5.44 10.80 5.76
N SER A 312 -6.32 11.31 6.63
CA SER A 312 -7.76 11.08 6.51
C SER A 312 -8.33 11.70 5.24
N ASN A 313 -7.91 12.92 4.90
CA ASN A 313 -8.32 13.61 3.67
C ASN A 313 -7.82 12.87 2.42
N SER A 314 -6.57 12.40 2.42
CA SER A 314 -5.98 11.67 1.28
C SER A 314 -6.59 10.29 1.06
N VAL A 315 -6.93 9.56 2.14
CA VAL A 315 -7.69 8.30 2.03
C VAL A 315 -9.10 8.58 1.51
N ALA A 316 -9.78 9.60 2.02
CA ALA A 316 -11.12 9.96 1.54
C ALA A 316 -11.11 10.35 0.04
N ASP A 317 -10.08 11.07 -0.42
CA ASP A 317 -9.96 11.42 -1.84
C ASP A 317 -9.57 10.22 -2.71
N SER A 318 -8.79 9.28 -2.18
CA SER A 318 -8.57 7.98 -2.82
C SER A 318 -9.88 7.20 -2.96
N PHE A 319 -10.74 7.19 -1.94
CA PHE A 319 -12.09 6.60 -2.03
C PHE A 319 -12.92 7.26 -3.15
N ARG A 320 -12.90 8.60 -3.27
CA ARG A 320 -13.58 9.30 -4.38
C ARG A 320 -13.04 8.86 -5.75
N ALA A 321 -11.73 8.79 -5.92
CA ALA A 321 -11.11 8.28 -7.13
C ALA A 321 -11.57 6.85 -7.47
N LEU A 322 -11.59 5.96 -6.48
CA LEU A 322 -12.04 4.58 -6.66
C LEU A 322 -13.53 4.46 -6.97
N MET A 323 -14.35 5.39 -6.46
CA MET A 323 -15.77 5.52 -6.80
C MET A 323 -16.02 6.16 -8.17
N GLY A 324 -15.01 6.78 -8.79
CA GLY A 324 -15.16 7.58 -10.02
C GLY A 324 -15.79 8.95 -9.78
N GLU A 325 -15.72 9.45 -8.54
CA GLU A 325 -16.18 10.77 -8.13
C GLU A 325 -15.07 11.83 -8.33
N PRO A 326 -15.41 13.13 -8.48
CA PRO A 326 -14.42 14.20 -8.54
C PRO A 326 -13.67 14.34 -7.20
N SER A 327 -12.42 14.80 -7.28
CA SER A 327 -11.60 15.12 -6.10
C SER A 327 -12.16 16.31 -5.33
N ASN A 328 -12.09 16.24 -3.99
CA ASN A 328 -12.35 17.37 -3.09
C ASN A 328 -11.06 18.06 -2.62
N SER A 329 -9.92 17.73 -3.21
CA SER A 329 -8.62 18.20 -2.73
C SER A 329 -8.49 19.73 -2.70
N ALA A 330 -9.26 20.46 -3.51
CA ALA A 330 -9.26 21.93 -3.52
C ALA A 330 -9.67 22.55 -2.17
N GLU A 331 -10.35 21.79 -1.30
CA GLU A 331 -10.70 22.20 0.06
C GLU A 331 -9.53 22.11 1.05
N PHE A 332 -8.54 21.26 0.76
CA PHE A 332 -7.47 20.91 1.70
C PHE A 332 -6.07 21.30 1.19
N ASP A 333 -5.86 21.19 -0.12
CA ASP A 333 -4.58 21.46 -0.76
C ASP A 333 -4.33 22.97 -0.84
N SER A 334 -3.21 23.40 -0.25
CA SER A 334 -2.77 24.78 -0.33
C SER A 334 -1.43 24.89 -1.03
N ARG A 335 -1.32 25.84 -1.98
CA ARG A 335 -0.04 26.19 -2.61
C ARG A 335 1.00 26.71 -1.61
N TYR A 336 0.56 27.17 -0.44
CA TYR A 336 1.47 27.61 0.62
C TYR A 336 2.23 26.47 1.29
N PHE A 337 1.80 25.22 1.11
CA PHE A 337 2.50 24.06 1.66
C PHE A 337 3.68 23.61 0.80
N VAL A 338 3.71 23.99 -0.48
CA VAL A 338 4.61 23.40 -1.48
C VAL A 338 5.76 24.37 -1.81
N ILE A 339 6.97 23.82 -1.91
CA ILE A 339 8.17 24.52 -2.39
C ILE A 339 8.35 24.16 -3.87
N MET A 340 9.15 24.94 -4.61
CA MET A 340 9.46 24.63 -6.01
C MET A 340 10.03 23.21 -6.15
N GLU A 341 9.35 22.37 -6.94
CA GLU A 341 9.77 20.99 -7.18
C GLU A 341 11.11 20.89 -7.92
N PRO A 342 11.95 19.87 -7.62
CA PRO A 342 13.22 19.61 -8.29
C PRO A 342 13.01 18.95 -9.67
N TYR A 343 12.35 19.64 -10.59
CA TYR A 343 11.94 19.15 -11.91
C TYR A 343 13.03 18.37 -12.67
N LEU A 344 14.26 18.92 -12.71
CA LEU A 344 15.38 18.29 -13.41
C LEU A 344 15.81 16.98 -12.74
N GLY A 345 15.84 16.95 -11.40
CA GLY A 345 16.19 15.74 -10.64
C GLY A 345 15.19 14.62 -10.85
N ALA A 346 13.89 14.93 -10.75
CA ALA A 346 12.83 13.95 -11.02
C ALA A 346 12.89 13.40 -12.46
N ARG A 347 13.13 14.27 -13.46
CA ARG A 347 13.30 13.82 -14.86
C ARG A 347 14.55 12.98 -15.06
N GLN A 348 15.66 13.31 -14.42
CA GLN A 348 16.89 12.51 -14.49
C GLN A 348 16.67 11.11 -13.90
N ALA A 349 15.99 11.01 -12.75
CA ALA A 349 15.61 9.74 -12.17
C ALA A 349 14.77 8.90 -13.14
N VAL A 350 13.72 9.50 -13.73
CA VAL A 350 12.87 8.84 -14.73
C VAL A 350 13.68 8.39 -15.95
N GLN A 351 14.56 9.22 -16.50
CA GLN A 351 15.40 8.83 -17.65
C GLN A 351 16.33 7.66 -17.32
N LYS A 352 16.94 7.67 -16.13
CA LYS A 352 17.79 6.57 -15.67
C LYS A 352 16.99 5.27 -15.49
N ILE A 353 15.78 5.35 -14.93
CA ILE A 353 14.85 4.22 -14.83
C ILE A 353 14.54 3.67 -16.23
N LYS A 354 14.20 4.53 -17.19
CA LYS A 354 13.91 4.10 -18.56
C LYS A 354 15.09 3.40 -19.23
N GLN A 355 16.32 3.85 -18.98
CA GLN A 355 17.53 3.21 -19.48
C GLN A 355 17.74 1.83 -18.86
N ILE A 356 17.63 1.72 -17.53
CA ILE A 356 17.84 0.47 -16.79
C ILE A 356 16.78 -0.57 -17.17
N HIS A 357 15.51 -0.15 -17.22
CA HIS A 357 14.38 -1.05 -17.43
C HIS A 357 13.95 -1.15 -18.88
N SER A 358 14.58 -0.45 -19.82
CA SER A 358 14.21 -0.43 -21.24
C SER A 358 12.71 -0.11 -21.47
N LEU A 359 12.27 1.06 -20.97
CA LEU A 359 10.88 1.55 -21.02
C LEU A 359 10.62 2.58 -22.12
#